data_AF-A0A953CZ60-F1
#
_entry.id   AF-A0A953CZ60-F1
#
_cell.length_a   1.000
_cell.length_b   1.000
_cell.length_c   1.000
_cell.angle_alpha   90.00
_cell.angle_beta   90.00
_cell.angle_gamma   90.00
#
_symmetry.space_group_name_H-M   'P 1'
#
loop_
_entity.id
_entity.type
_entity.pdbx_description
1 polymer ?
#
loop_
_entity_poly.entity_id
_entity_poly.type
_entity_poly.pdbx_seq_one_letter_code
_entity_poly.pdbx_strand_id
1 'polypeptide(L)'
;IFGAIPTDDVPLAFAGLLVPVVAGFLAGVAVRPALQRALDGVRPATVAVTAVGGGLFGALLLGLLAWAASGSAGPGRLVDVGPSPVAAALAALAELVPAIALGIASGGALRRRR
;
A
#
# COMPACT_ATOMS: atom_id res chain seq x y z
N ILE A 1 -32.54 -3.96 9.40
CA ILE A 1 -32.31 -3.68 7.96
C ILE A 1 -30.80 -3.50 7.79
N PHE A 2 -30.07 -4.60 7.71
CA PHE A 2 -28.71 -4.56 7.17
C PHE A 2 -28.90 -4.71 5.66
N GLY A 3 -28.40 -3.73 4.91
CA GLY A 3 -28.66 -3.59 3.49
C GLY A 3 -28.44 -4.90 2.75
N ALA A 4 -29.34 -5.20 1.82
CA ALA A 4 -29.16 -6.28 0.86
C ALA A 4 -27.75 -6.16 0.28
N ILE A 5 -26.86 -7.11 0.63
CA ILE A 5 -25.57 -7.22 -0.03
C ILE A 5 -25.93 -7.63 -1.47
N PRO A 6 -25.59 -6.81 -2.47
CA PRO A 6 -25.81 -7.17 -3.86
C PRO A 6 -25.12 -8.51 -4.11
N THR A 7 -25.91 -9.54 -4.41
CA THR A 7 -25.42 -10.88 -4.79
C THR A 7 -25.07 -10.96 -6.26
N ASP A 8 -25.31 -9.88 -7.02
CA ASP A 8 -24.94 -9.82 -8.43
C ASP A 8 -23.42 -9.78 -8.54
N ASP A 9 -22.85 -10.72 -9.30
CA ASP A 9 -21.45 -10.63 -9.71
C ASP A 9 -21.26 -9.28 -10.41
N VAL A 10 -20.38 -8.44 -9.87
CA VAL A 10 -20.03 -7.15 -10.47
C VAL A 10 -18.64 -7.29 -11.11
N PRO A 11 -18.51 -7.79 -12.36
CA PRO A 11 -17.24 -7.91 -13.07
C PRO A 11 -16.40 -6.63 -13.04
N LEU A 12 -17.08 -5.48 -13.02
CA LEU A 12 -16.45 -4.17 -12.96
C LEU A 12 -15.71 -3.91 -11.63
N ALA A 13 -16.17 -4.48 -10.51
CA ALA A 13 -15.48 -4.37 -9.22
C ALA A 13 -14.14 -5.11 -9.25
N PHE A 14 -14.09 -6.28 -9.91
CA PHE A 14 -12.83 -6.99 -10.14
C PHE A 14 -11.89 -6.22 -11.05
N ALA A 15 -12.41 -5.57 -12.11
CA ALA A 15 -11.59 -4.68 -12.93
C ALA A 15 -11.04 -3.50 -12.10
N GLY A 16 -11.85 -2.92 -11.23
CA GLY A 16 -11.43 -1.86 -10.30
C GLY A 16 -10.31 -2.28 -9.34
N LEU A 17 -10.23 -3.56 -8.98
CA LEU A 17 -9.12 -4.14 -8.20
C LEU A 17 -7.91 -4.49 -9.07
N LEU A 18 -8.15 -5.09 -10.24
CA LEU A 18 -7.09 -5.59 -11.12
C LEU A 18 -6.28 -4.46 -11.76
N VAL A 19 -6.96 -3.41 -12.21
CA VAL A 19 -6.34 -2.26 -12.90
C VAL A 19 -5.21 -1.61 -12.08
N PRO A 20 -5.41 -1.21 -10.82
CA PRO A 20 -4.33 -0.60 -10.03
C PRO A 20 -3.18 -1.58 -9.75
N VAL A 21 -3.46 -2.87 -9.58
CA VAL A 21 -2.42 -3.90 -9.38
C VAL A 21 -1.55 -4.04 -10.61
N VAL A 22 -2.17 -4.18 -11.79
CA VAL A 22 -1.45 -4.27 -13.08
C VAL A 22 -0.69 -2.98 -13.36
N ALA A 23 -1.32 -1.81 -13.16
CA ALA A 23 -0.68 -0.52 -13.36
C ALA A 23 0.54 -0.34 -12.45
N GLY A 24 0.43 -0.69 -11.16
CA GLY A 24 1.53 -0.66 -10.21
C GLY A 24 2.67 -1.60 -10.60
N PHE A 25 2.35 -2.82 -11.04
CA PHE A 25 3.34 -3.78 -11.54
C PHE A 25 4.07 -3.25 -12.78
N LEU A 26 3.34 -2.78 -13.79
CA LEU A 26 3.91 -2.24 -15.02
C LEU A 26 4.77 -1.00 -14.75
N ALA A 27 4.31 -0.10 -13.88
CA ALA A 27 5.10 1.04 -13.44
C ALA A 27 6.42 0.55 -12.81
N GLY A 28 6.36 -0.40 -11.87
CA GLY A 28 7.55 -1.00 -11.25
C GLY A 28 8.53 -1.61 -12.25
N VAL A 29 8.03 -2.36 -13.23
CA VAL A 29 8.85 -2.94 -14.31
C VAL A 29 9.49 -1.85 -15.16
N ALA A 30 8.76 -0.79 -15.48
CA ALA A 30 9.24 0.32 -16.31
C ALA A 30 10.36 1.12 -15.64
N VAL A 31 10.27 1.41 -14.33
CA VAL A 31 11.33 2.12 -13.59
C VAL A 31 12.49 1.23 -13.14
N ARG A 32 12.34 -0.10 -13.17
CA ARG A 32 13.37 -1.04 -12.69
C ARG A 32 14.79 -0.77 -13.22
N PRO A 33 15.03 -0.51 -14.53
CA PRO A 33 16.39 -0.28 -15.02
C PRO A 33 17.00 1.02 -14.48
N ALA A 34 16.20 2.08 -14.36
CA ALA A 34 16.66 3.35 -13.80
C ALA A 34 16.98 3.21 -12.31
N LEU A 35 16.11 2.51 -11.59
CA LEU A 35 16.28 2.23 -10.17
C LEU A 35 17.52 1.38 -9.90
N GLN A 36 17.80 0.35 -10.71
CA GLN A 36 19.01 -0.46 -10.56
C GLN A 36 20.31 0.37 -10.71
N ARG A 37 20.36 1.29 -11.68
CA ARG A 37 21.51 2.19 -11.84
C ARG A 37 21.66 3.15 -10.66
N ALA A 38 20.55 3.64 -10.12
CA ALA A 38 20.56 4.53 -8.96
C ALA A 38 20.91 3.82 -7.64
N LEU A 39 20.62 2.50 -7.55
CA LEU A 39 20.87 1.69 -6.36
C LEU A 39 22.29 1.09 -6.29
N ASP A 40 23.07 1.13 -7.37
CA ASP A 40 24.44 0.64 -7.37
C ASP A 40 25.29 1.40 -6.33
N GLY A 41 25.76 0.68 -5.30
CA GLY A 41 26.56 1.26 -4.22
C GLY A 41 25.77 1.99 -3.12
N VAL A 42 24.43 1.90 -3.12
CA VAL A 42 23.60 2.55 -2.10
C VAL A 42 23.84 1.95 -0.71
N ARG A 43 24.01 2.83 0.27
CA ARG A 43 24.25 2.45 1.67
C ARG A 43 22.99 1.85 2.29
N PRO A 44 23.11 0.85 3.18
CA PRO A 44 21.96 0.25 3.86
C PRO A 44 21.13 1.27 4.64
N ALA A 45 21.76 2.32 5.18
CA ALA A 45 21.08 3.42 5.85
C ALA A 45 20.13 4.18 4.91
N THR A 46 20.51 4.39 3.65
CA THR A 46 19.65 5.04 2.65
C THR A 46 18.44 4.17 2.35
N VAL A 47 18.62 2.85 2.22
CA VAL A 47 17.51 1.89 2.04
C VAL A 47 16.54 1.95 3.22
N ALA A 48 17.06 1.97 4.46
CA ALA A 48 16.25 2.08 5.66
C ALA A 48 15.44 3.39 5.70
N VAL A 49 16.08 4.54 5.40
CA VAL A 49 15.40 5.84 5.34
C VAL A 49 14.32 5.86 4.27
N THR A 50 14.59 5.33 3.07
CA THR A 50 13.60 5.24 2.00
C THR A 50 12.42 4.33 2.37
N ALA A 51 12.69 3.17 2.96
CA ALA A 51 11.66 2.24 3.38
C ALA A 51 10.77 2.83 4.49
N VAL A 52 11.38 3.44 5.51
CA VAL A 52 10.65 4.11 6.59
C VAL A 52 9.87 5.31 6.07
N GLY A 53 10.49 6.17 5.24
CA GLY A 53 9.84 7.34 4.66
C GLY A 53 8.64 6.97 3.78
N GLY A 54 8.81 5.98 2.90
CA GLY A 54 7.73 5.47 2.06
C GLY A 54 6.62 4.79 2.86
N GLY A 55 6.99 4.00 3.88
CA GLY A 55 6.04 3.37 4.79
C GLY A 55 5.23 4.38 5.59
N LEU A 56 5.86 5.43 6.12
CA LEU A 56 5.16 6.53 6.81
C LEU A 56 4.21 7.28 5.88
N PHE A 57 4.64 7.56 4.65
CA PHE A 57 3.79 8.21 3.66
C PHE A 57 2.57 7.36 3.29
N GLY A 58 2.77 6.06 3.06
CA GLY A 58 1.67 5.12 2.78
C GLY A 58 0.74 4.92 3.97
N ALA A 59 1.29 4.83 5.19
CA ALA A 59 0.52 4.76 6.43
C ALA A 59 -0.35 6.00 6.65
N LEU A 60 0.20 7.19 6.37
CA LEU A 60 -0.54 8.44 6.43
C LEU A 60 -1.67 8.46 5.41
N LEU A 61 -1.39 8.10 4.14
CA LEU A 61 -2.40 8.05 3.09
C LEU A 61 -3.53 7.08 3.42
N LEU A 62 -3.21 5.85 3.83
CA LEU A 62 -4.21 4.84 4.16
C LEU A 62 -4.96 5.15 5.45
N GLY A 63 -4.29 5.75 6.43
CA GLY A 63 -4.92 6.26 7.65
C GLY A 63 -5.92 7.37 7.36
N LEU A 64 -5.55 8.34 6.50
CA LEU A 64 -6.46 9.40 6.05
C LEU A 64 -7.62 8.85 5.22
N LEU A 65 -7.37 7.86 4.37
CA LEU A 65 -8.42 7.20 3.61
C LEU A 65 -9.39 6.44 4.52
N ALA A 66 -8.87 5.71 5.51
CA ALA A 66 -9.67 5.03 6.52
C ALA A 66 -10.48 6.02 7.37
N TRP A 67 -9.89 7.17 7.72
CA TRP A 67 -10.60 8.26 8.38
C TRP A 67 -11.74 8.81 7.53
N ALA A 68 -11.49 9.08 6.25
CA ALA A 68 -12.51 9.55 5.31
C ALA A 68 -13.61 8.50 5.06
N ALA A 69 -13.27 7.21 5.14
CA ALA A 69 -14.22 6.10 5.00
C ALA A 69 -14.96 5.76 6.30
N SER A 70 -14.49 6.25 7.45
CA SER A 70 -15.13 6.05 8.75
C SER A 70 -16.31 7.01 8.93
N GLY A 71 -17.34 6.56 9.65
CA GLY A 71 -18.54 7.35 9.90
C GLY A 71 -19.35 6.79 11.05
N SER A 72 -20.57 7.31 11.23
CA SER A 72 -21.49 6.81 12.23
C SER A 72 -22.89 6.58 11.66
N ALA A 73 -23.55 5.53 12.14
CA ALA A 73 -24.85 5.07 11.69
C ALA A 73 -25.86 4.96 12.85
N GLY A 74 -27.15 4.99 12.52
CA GLY A 74 -28.27 4.84 13.45
C GLY A 74 -28.85 6.16 14.01
N PRO A 75 -30.03 6.13 14.66
CA PRO A 75 -30.65 7.30 15.26
C PRO A 75 -29.71 7.93 16.30
N GLY A 76 -29.39 9.21 16.14
CA GLY A 76 -28.45 9.91 17.02
C GLY A 76 -26.97 9.56 16.83
N ARG A 77 -26.58 8.82 15.77
CA ARG A 77 -25.17 8.48 15.46
C ARG A 77 -24.45 7.71 16.57
N LEU A 78 -25.17 6.79 17.21
CA LEU A 78 -24.67 6.04 18.38
C LEU A 78 -23.78 4.85 18.02
N VAL A 79 -23.62 4.51 16.74
CA VAL A 79 -22.80 3.39 16.29
C VAL A 79 -21.73 3.90 15.34
N ASP A 80 -20.46 3.70 15.71
CA ASP A 80 -19.33 3.92 14.82
C ASP A 80 -19.26 2.79 13.79
N VAL A 81 -19.12 3.17 12.52
CA VAL A 81 -19.03 2.25 11.38
C VAL A 81 -17.83 2.61 10.51
N GLY A 82 -17.16 1.59 9.99
CA GLY A 82 -15.99 1.74 9.13
C GLY A 82 -14.67 1.37 9.82
N PRO A 83 -13.56 1.48 9.09
CA PRO A 83 -12.25 1.05 9.57
C PRO A 83 -11.68 2.02 10.62
N SER A 84 -10.97 1.48 11.61
CA SER A 84 -10.20 2.31 12.56
C SER A 84 -9.03 2.98 11.84
N PRO A 85 -8.95 4.33 11.80
CA PRO A 85 -7.92 5.03 11.04
C PRO A 85 -6.51 4.77 11.56
N VAL A 86 -6.36 4.74 12.89
CA VAL A 86 -5.07 4.48 13.54
C VAL A 86 -4.63 3.04 13.31
N ALA A 87 -5.54 2.08 13.43
CA ALA A 87 -5.21 0.68 13.17
C ALA A 87 -4.81 0.46 11.70
N ALA A 88 -5.52 1.08 10.75
CA ALA A 88 -5.19 1.03 9.34
C ALA A 88 -3.82 1.64 9.05
N ALA A 89 -3.50 2.80 9.63
CA ALA A 89 -2.19 3.44 9.49
C ALA A 89 -1.07 2.57 10.06
N LEU A 90 -1.24 1.99 11.25
CA LEU A 90 -0.23 1.13 11.88
C LEU A 90 -0.01 -0.17 11.09
N ALA A 91 -1.09 -0.80 10.62
CA ALA A 91 -1.00 -1.98 9.78
C ALA A 91 -0.27 -1.67 8.47
N ALA A 92 -0.64 -0.56 7.81
CA ALA A 92 0.04 -0.10 6.61
C ALA A 92 1.53 0.19 6.84
N LEU A 93 1.90 0.81 7.95
CA LEU A 93 3.29 1.07 8.30
C LEU A 93 4.06 -0.25 8.47
N ALA A 94 3.49 -1.19 9.23
CA ALA A 94 4.08 -2.50 9.50
C ALA A 94 4.27 -3.34 8.22
N GLU A 95 3.37 -3.20 7.25
CA GLU A 95 3.41 -3.92 5.97
C GLU A 95 4.37 -3.25 4.96
N LEU A 96 4.25 -1.93 4.77
CA LEU A 96 4.93 -1.22 3.69
C LEU A 96 6.43 -1.07 3.92
N VAL A 97 6.87 -0.84 5.18
CA VAL A 97 8.31 -0.71 5.49
C VAL A 97 9.10 -1.96 5.08
N PRO A 98 8.74 -3.19 5.53
CA PRO A 98 9.46 -4.38 5.09
C PRO A 98 9.25 -4.66 3.60
N ALA A 99 8.06 -4.44 3.04
CA ALA A 99 7.82 -4.64 1.61
C ALA A 99 8.74 -3.77 0.73
N ILE A 100 8.88 -2.47 1.05
CA ILE A 100 9.76 -1.55 0.33
C ILE A 100 11.23 -1.96 0.52
N ALA A 101 11.64 -2.28 1.74
CA ALA A 101 13.02 -2.71 2.03
C ALA A 101 13.39 -3.98 1.25
N LEU A 102 12.51 -4.99 1.24
CA LEU A 102 12.69 -6.24 0.49
C LEU A 102 12.65 -6.03 -1.02
N GLY A 103 11.79 -5.14 -1.51
CA GLY A 103 11.73 -4.75 -2.92
C GLY A 103 13.06 -4.15 -3.40
N ILE A 104 13.65 -3.25 -2.61
CA ILE A 104 14.96 -2.66 -2.90
C ILE A 104 16.08 -3.72 -2.81
N ALA A 105 16.08 -4.54 -1.76
CA ALA A 105 17.11 -5.56 -1.54
C ALA A 105 17.14 -6.65 -2.63
N SER A 106 15.96 -7.12 -3.06
CA SER A 106 15.84 -8.11 -4.14
C SER A 106 16.29 -7.57 -5.50
N GLY A 107 16.17 -6.26 -5.72
CA GLY A 107 16.68 -5.58 -6.91
C GLY A 107 18.21 -5.60 -7.04
N GLY A 108 18.93 -5.53 -5.92
CA GLY A 108 20.40 -5.53 -5.87
C GLY A 108 21.05 -6.93 -5.75
N ALA A 109 20.39 -7.87 -5.07
CA ALA A 109 20.92 -9.22 -4.82
C ALA A 109 21.18 -10.02 -6.10
N LEU A 110 20.42 -9.76 -7.17
CA LEU A 110 20.53 -10.49 -8.44
C LEU A 110 21.81 -10.16 -9.23
N ARG A 111 22.57 -9.12 -8.85
CA ARG A 111 23.79 -8.68 -9.54
C ARG A 111 25.10 -9.15 -8.88
N ARG A 112 25.04 -9.91 -7.78
CA ARG A 112 26.25 -10.49 -7.15
C ARG A 112 26.69 -11.85 -7.73
N ARG A 113 26.02 -12.35 -8.78
CA ARG A 113 26.31 -13.64 -9.45
C ARG A 113 26.55 -13.51 -10.96
N ARG A 114 27.28 -12.48 -11.41
CA ARG A 114 27.92 -12.45 -12.74
C ARG A 114 29.26 -11.75 -12.65
#